data_AF-A0A2I4GTG7-F1
#
_entry.id   AF-A0A2I4GTG7-F1
#
_cell.length_a   1.000
_cell.length_b   1.000
_cell.length_c   1.000
_cell.angle_alpha   90.00
_cell.angle_beta   90.00
_cell.angle_gamma   90.00
#
_symmetry.space_group_name_H-M   'P 1'
#
loop_
_entity.id
_entity.type
_entity.pdbx_description
1 polymer ?
#
loop_
_entity_poly.entity_id
_entity_poly.type
_entity_poly.pdbx_seq_one_letter_code
_entity_poly.pdbx_strand_id
1 'polypeptide(L)'
;MPHTLLSIPNLPISSPTKKIPTLSSPRARTRAAPRACLNQSPQPPNPSLLNSITNLLWGPSLPPGLLISTVRTAWHSTWQLMMSQLAPSDTSGRYSRPPSRFRWANFSDQTPTALHLYVGLPCPWAHRTLIVRALKGLEDAVLVSIASPGPDGSWVFNDIRGADSDVLLPGPDNANGCRNLREVYKLRRGGYDGRCTVPMLWDTKTKEVFCNESYDIIQLFNSGINELARNPGLDLSPLALKGKIEEWNRIIYPNVNNGVYRCGFAQSQEAYDLAVNDLFGTLDMLDDHLGSSRYLCGGALTLADVCLFTTLIRFDLVYNVLFKCTKKKLLEYPNLHGYMRDIYQIPKVAATCNYSAIMDGYYKTLFPLNPGSIQPAIPSGCEHGVLSRPHGRESLSLAESKYVQVQVS
;
A
#
# COMPACT_ATOMS: atom_id res chain seq x y z
N MET A 1 39.81 -53.01 16.43
CA MET A 1 40.26 -52.08 17.50
C MET A 1 39.82 -50.67 17.13
N PRO A 2 39.34 -49.91 18.12
CA PRO A 2 38.01 -49.29 18.11
C PRO A 2 38.09 -47.77 18.33
N HIS A 3 36.99 -47.01 18.35
CA HIS A 3 36.25 -46.64 19.57
C HIS A 3 35.14 -45.64 19.20
N THR A 4 33.97 -45.52 19.84
CA THR A 4 33.08 -46.43 20.58
C THR A 4 31.75 -45.66 20.68
N LEU A 5 30.63 -46.30 20.36
CA LEU A 5 29.30 -45.92 20.81
C LEU A 5 29.19 -46.24 22.31
N LEU A 6 28.63 -45.34 23.12
CA LEU A 6 28.26 -45.65 24.50
C LEU A 6 26.78 -45.35 24.73
N SER A 7 26.08 -46.40 25.13
CA SER A 7 24.70 -46.46 25.55
C SER A 7 24.63 -46.51 27.08
N ILE A 8 23.81 -45.62 27.67
CA ILE A 8 22.90 -45.75 28.85
C ILE A 8 23.55 -46.08 30.22
N PRO A 9 23.05 -45.48 31.33
CA PRO A 9 22.08 -46.23 32.14
C PRO A 9 20.89 -45.40 32.66
N ASN A 10 19.83 -46.14 32.99
CA ASN A 10 18.52 -45.71 33.45
C ASN A 10 18.43 -45.76 34.99
N LEU A 11 17.52 -44.94 35.55
CA LEU A 11 16.82 -45.01 36.87
C LEU A 11 17.58 -44.49 38.13
N PRO A 12 16.90 -44.13 39.26
CA PRO A 12 15.45 -44.06 39.55
C PRO A 12 14.93 -42.78 40.30
N ILE A 13 13.59 -42.60 40.25
CA ILE A 13 12.63 -42.20 41.33
C ILE A 13 12.89 -40.92 42.18
N SER A 14 11.97 -39.95 42.14
CA SER A 14 11.05 -39.66 43.28
C SER A 14 10.25 -38.36 43.11
N SER A 15 8.93 -38.51 43.23
CA SER A 15 7.96 -37.45 43.49
C SER A 15 8.02 -36.99 44.95
N PRO A 16 7.73 -35.71 45.23
CA PRO A 16 7.02 -35.39 46.46
C PRO A 16 5.73 -34.62 46.17
N THR A 17 4.63 -35.33 46.39
CA THR A 17 3.35 -34.78 46.82
C THR A 17 3.56 -33.86 48.02
N LYS A 18 3.18 -32.57 47.90
CA LYS A 18 2.89 -31.74 49.07
C LYS A 18 1.40 -31.41 49.13
N LYS A 19 0.81 -31.92 50.21
CA LYS A 19 -0.57 -31.75 50.66
C LYS A 19 -0.92 -30.28 50.80
N ILE A 20 -2.06 -29.90 50.24
CA ILE A 20 -2.79 -28.68 50.57
C ILE A 20 -3.54 -28.93 51.88
N PRO A 21 -3.38 -28.12 52.93
CA PRO A 21 -4.32 -28.08 54.05
C PRO A 21 -5.43 -27.08 53.72
N THR A 22 -6.67 -27.57 53.81
CA THR A 22 -7.87 -26.75 53.95
C THR A 22 -7.87 -26.06 55.32
N LEU A 23 -8.03 -24.74 55.37
CA LEU A 23 -8.76 -24.07 56.46
C LEU A 23 -9.10 -22.60 56.15
N SER A 24 -10.40 -22.31 56.36
CA SER A 24 -11.02 -21.06 56.81
C SER A 24 -10.92 -19.76 56.00
N SER A 25 -12.10 -19.36 55.48
CA SER A 25 -12.56 -17.97 55.31
C SER A 25 -12.35 -17.12 56.59
N PRO A 26 -11.96 -15.84 56.47
CA PRO A 26 -12.97 -14.78 56.62
C PRO A 26 -12.81 -13.53 55.71
N ARG A 27 -13.98 -13.03 55.27
CA ARG A 27 -14.39 -11.63 55.01
C ARG A 27 -13.50 -10.68 54.20
N ALA A 28 -14.00 -10.40 52.98
CA ALA A 28 -14.27 -9.08 52.38
C ALA A 28 -13.32 -7.91 52.66
N ARG A 29 -12.62 -7.46 51.60
CA ARG A 29 -12.43 -6.03 51.29
C ARG A 29 -12.29 -5.83 49.79
N THR A 30 -13.11 -4.92 49.27
CA THR A 30 -13.26 -4.48 47.90
C THR A 30 -12.00 -3.84 47.34
N ARG A 31 -11.58 -4.26 46.14
CA ARG A 31 -10.75 -3.44 45.24
C ARG A 31 -11.08 -3.77 43.79
N ALA A 32 -11.66 -2.80 43.10
CA ALA A 32 -12.00 -2.87 41.69
C ALA A 32 -10.73 -2.94 40.82
N ALA A 33 -10.70 -3.88 39.87
CA ALA A 33 -9.73 -3.93 38.79
C ALA A 33 -10.36 -3.36 37.50
N PRO A 34 -9.63 -2.59 36.68
CA PRO A 34 -10.16 -1.97 35.47
C PRO A 34 -10.38 -3.00 34.37
N ARG A 35 -11.55 -2.92 33.72
CA ARG A 35 -11.95 -3.73 32.56
C ARG A 35 -10.99 -3.53 31.40
N ALA A 36 -10.46 -4.64 30.88
CA ALA A 36 -9.86 -4.70 29.56
C ALA A 36 -10.92 -4.42 28.49
N CYS A 37 -10.67 -3.46 27.60
CA CYS A 37 -11.47 -3.24 26.40
C CYS A 37 -11.19 -4.38 25.41
N LEU A 38 -12.22 -5.20 25.18
CA LEU A 38 -12.26 -6.20 24.13
C LEU A 38 -12.42 -5.53 22.76
N ASN A 39 -11.53 -5.89 21.83
CA ASN A 39 -11.68 -5.69 20.40
C ASN A 39 -13.06 -6.20 19.94
N GLN A 40 -13.93 -5.30 19.49
CA GLN A 40 -15.16 -5.69 18.81
C GLN A 40 -14.87 -5.81 17.31
N SER A 41 -14.66 -7.04 16.85
CA SER A 41 -14.91 -7.37 15.45
C SER A 41 -16.41 -7.22 15.16
N PRO A 42 -16.81 -6.71 13.98
CA PRO A 42 -18.23 -6.61 13.64
C PRO A 42 -18.88 -8.00 13.70
N GLN A 43 -19.92 -8.14 14.52
CA GLN A 43 -20.70 -9.36 14.63
C GLN A 43 -21.45 -9.61 13.32
N PRO A 44 -21.52 -10.85 12.82
CA PRO A 44 -22.39 -11.16 11.69
C PRO A 44 -23.85 -10.84 12.03
N PRO A 45 -24.67 -10.45 11.04
CA PRO A 45 -26.09 -10.18 11.27
C PRO A 45 -26.78 -11.40 11.91
N ASN A 46 -27.69 -11.14 12.86
CA ASN A 46 -28.39 -12.16 13.61
C ASN A 46 -29.13 -13.13 12.65
N PRO A 47 -28.86 -14.45 12.68
CA PRO A 47 -29.44 -15.41 11.72
C PRO A 47 -30.97 -15.41 11.75
N SER A 48 -31.60 -15.03 12.86
CA SER A 48 -33.06 -14.90 12.95
C SER A 48 -33.61 -13.73 12.11
N LEU A 49 -32.88 -12.61 12.03
CA LEU A 49 -33.25 -11.45 11.23
C LEU A 49 -33.09 -11.75 9.74
N LEU A 50 -31.96 -12.38 9.37
CA LEU A 50 -31.72 -12.88 8.02
C LEU A 50 -32.82 -13.84 7.58
N ASN A 51 -33.15 -14.83 8.41
CA ASN A 51 -34.23 -15.80 8.14
C ASN A 51 -35.60 -15.13 7.99
N SER A 52 -35.90 -14.12 8.81
CA SER A 52 -37.16 -13.37 8.76
C SER A 52 -37.26 -12.51 7.49
N ILE A 53 -36.16 -11.85 7.10
CA ILE A 53 -36.07 -11.09 5.85
C ILE A 53 -36.16 -12.04 4.65
N THR A 54 -35.51 -13.22 4.68
CA THR A 54 -35.62 -14.19 3.59
C THR A 54 -37.03 -14.73 3.46
N ASN A 55 -37.73 -15.03 4.56
CA ASN A 55 -39.11 -15.53 4.50
C ASN A 55 -40.10 -14.45 4.02
N LEU A 56 -39.82 -13.18 4.31
CA LEU A 56 -40.64 -12.05 3.85
C LEU A 56 -40.39 -11.72 2.37
N LEU A 57 -39.12 -11.72 1.95
CA LEU A 57 -38.73 -11.35 0.58
C LEU A 57 -38.94 -12.53 -0.39
N TRP A 58 -38.56 -13.74 -0.01
CA TRP A 58 -38.58 -14.94 -0.84
C TRP A 58 -39.72 -15.92 -0.49
N GLY A 59 -40.67 -15.50 0.33
CA GLY A 59 -41.89 -16.25 0.61
C GLY A 59 -42.88 -16.25 -0.59
N PRO A 60 -43.96 -17.03 -0.54
CA PRO A 60 -44.94 -17.18 -1.63
C PRO A 60 -45.72 -15.89 -1.97
N SER A 61 -45.52 -14.82 -1.20
CA SER A 61 -46.32 -13.59 -1.21
C SER A 61 -45.86 -12.53 -2.23
N LEU A 62 -44.66 -12.66 -2.80
CA LEU A 62 -44.11 -11.72 -3.80
C LEU A 62 -43.69 -12.49 -5.06
N PRO A 63 -44.12 -12.07 -6.27
CA PRO A 63 -43.61 -12.65 -7.51
C PRO A 63 -42.08 -12.52 -7.53
N PRO A 64 -41.31 -13.62 -7.63
CA PRO A 64 -39.85 -13.57 -7.52
C PRO A 64 -39.19 -12.55 -8.46
N GLY A 65 -39.76 -12.35 -9.65
CA GLY A 65 -39.28 -11.35 -10.62
C GLY A 65 -39.37 -9.90 -10.13
N LEU A 66 -40.47 -9.52 -9.45
CA LEU A 66 -40.64 -8.15 -8.94
C LEU A 66 -39.68 -7.88 -7.79
N LEU A 67 -39.54 -8.83 -6.86
CA LEU A 67 -38.56 -8.75 -5.77
C LEU A 67 -37.14 -8.57 -6.31
N ILE A 68 -36.72 -9.45 -7.22
CA ILE A 68 -35.36 -9.42 -7.79
C ILE A 68 -35.12 -8.09 -8.47
N SER A 69 -36.08 -7.59 -9.26
CA SER A 69 -35.97 -6.31 -9.93
C SER A 69 -35.83 -5.15 -8.93
N THR A 70 -36.68 -5.10 -7.91
CA THR A 70 -36.63 -4.04 -6.90
C THR A 70 -35.32 -4.04 -6.11
N VAL A 71 -34.86 -5.21 -5.65
CA VAL A 71 -33.60 -5.33 -4.92
C VAL A 71 -32.41 -4.96 -5.80
N ARG A 72 -32.41 -5.41 -7.07
CA ARG A 72 -31.36 -5.06 -8.04
C ARG A 72 -31.29 -3.56 -8.27
N THR A 73 -32.44 -2.90 -8.49
CA THR A 73 -32.51 -1.45 -8.69
C THR A 73 -32.04 -0.70 -7.45
N ALA A 74 -32.53 -1.09 -6.25
CA ALA A 74 -32.10 -0.47 -5.00
C ALA A 74 -30.59 -0.61 -4.78
N TRP A 75 -30.04 -1.82 -4.95
CA TRP A 75 -28.62 -2.08 -4.83
C TRP A 75 -27.80 -1.25 -5.82
N HIS A 76 -28.20 -1.21 -7.08
CA HIS A 76 -27.51 -0.43 -8.11
C HIS A 76 -27.50 1.07 -7.77
N SER A 77 -28.65 1.63 -7.37
CA SER A 77 -28.75 3.03 -6.99
C SER A 77 -27.90 3.38 -5.76
N THR A 78 -27.91 2.52 -4.73
CA THR A 78 -27.03 2.70 -3.56
C THR A 78 -25.57 2.60 -3.95
N TRP A 79 -25.19 1.63 -4.79
CA TRP A 79 -23.83 1.49 -5.27
C TRP A 79 -23.36 2.75 -6.02
N GLN A 80 -24.17 3.31 -6.91
CA GLN A 80 -23.85 4.55 -7.64
C GLN A 80 -23.63 5.73 -6.68
N LEU A 81 -24.53 5.91 -5.71
CA LEU A 81 -24.39 6.97 -4.69
C LEU A 81 -23.07 6.83 -3.94
N MET A 82 -22.74 5.62 -3.49
CA MET A 82 -21.51 5.34 -2.75
C MET A 82 -20.25 5.53 -3.59
N MET A 83 -20.28 5.09 -4.84
CA MET A 83 -19.17 5.27 -5.78
C MET A 83 -18.90 6.75 -6.07
N SER A 84 -19.93 7.58 -6.19
CA SER A 84 -19.76 9.03 -6.39
C SER A 84 -19.00 9.72 -5.25
N GLN A 85 -19.10 9.20 -4.01
CA GLN A 85 -18.39 9.70 -2.84
C GLN A 85 -16.96 9.16 -2.75
N LEU A 86 -16.79 7.86 -3.06
CA LEU A 86 -15.48 7.21 -3.02
C LEU A 86 -14.55 7.70 -4.14
N ALA A 87 -15.12 7.85 -5.34
CA ALA A 87 -14.41 8.08 -6.58
C ALA A 87 -15.13 9.13 -7.42
N PRO A 88 -14.79 10.42 -7.26
CA PRO A 88 -15.36 11.49 -8.07
C PRO A 88 -15.22 11.20 -9.57
N SER A 89 -16.31 11.34 -10.31
CA SER A 89 -16.35 11.09 -11.75
C SER A 89 -17.02 12.23 -12.50
N ASP A 90 -16.72 12.35 -13.79
CA ASP A 90 -17.50 13.21 -14.68
C ASP A 90 -18.85 12.58 -15.06
N THR A 91 -19.65 13.29 -15.86
CA THR A 91 -20.97 12.83 -16.33
C THR A 91 -20.91 11.58 -17.21
N SER A 92 -19.75 11.24 -17.75
CA SER A 92 -19.53 10.01 -18.51
C SER A 92 -19.08 8.82 -17.66
N GLY A 93 -18.96 9.00 -16.34
CA GLY A 93 -18.53 7.97 -15.40
C GLY A 93 -17.02 7.78 -15.33
N ARG A 94 -16.22 8.69 -15.90
CA ARG A 94 -14.75 8.64 -15.84
C ARG A 94 -14.26 9.19 -14.52
N TYR A 95 -13.49 8.40 -13.79
CA TYR A 95 -12.85 8.80 -12.55
C TYR A 95 -11.84 9.94 -12.75
N SER A 96 -11.91 10.95 -11.87
CA SER A 96 -10.93 12.01 -11.74
C SER A 96 -10.36 12.05 -10.33
N ARG A 97 -9.02 12.02 -10.21
CA ARG A 97 -8.32 12.04 -8.93
C ARG A 97 -8.24 13.47 -8.41
N PRO A 98 -8.79 13.78 -7.21
CA PRO A 98 -8.63 15.11 -6.62
C PRO A 98 -7.16 15.41 -6.34
N PRO A 99 -6.66 16.62 -6.70
CA PRO A 99 -5.27 17.00 -6.48
C PRO A 99 -4.95 17.14 -4.99
N SER A 100 -3.69 16.91 -4.63
CA SER A 100 -3.18 17.19 -3.27
C SER A 100 -3.12 18.70 -3.00
N ARG A 101 -3.47 19.10 -1.78
CA ARG A 101 -3.58 20.52 -1.38
C ARG A 101 -2.25 21.11 -0.88
N PHE A 102 -1.41 20.32 -0.22
CA PHE A 102 -0.18 20.79 0.42
C PHE A 102 1.02 20.44 -0.46
N ARG A 103 1.57 21.46 -1.11
CA ARG A 103 2.69 21.34 -2.05
C ARG A 103 3.96 21.90 -1.43
N TRP A 104 5.09 21.23 -1.64
CA TRP A 104 6.40 21.69 -1.16
C TRP A 104 6.74 23.09 -1.66
N ALA A 105 6.38 23.41 -2.92
CA ALA A 105 6.70 24.68 -3.55
C ALA A 105 6.20 25.90 -2.75
N ASN A 106 5.21 25.72 -1.88
CA ASN A 106 4.70 26.77 -1.01
C ASN A 106 5.62 27.07 0.20
N PHE A 107 6.70 26.30 0.38
CA PHE A 107 7.62 26.35 1.52
C PHE A 107 9.10 26.41 1.08
N SER A 108 9.41 26.81 -0.16
CA SER A 108 10.79 26.83 -0.69
C SER A 108 11.80 27.57 0.19
N ASP A 109 11.33 28.52 1.00
CA ASP A 109 12.15 29.38 1.84
C ASP A 109 12.28 28.86 3.29
N GLN A 110 11.62 27.74 3.62
CA GLN A 110 11.66 27.12 4.95
C GLN A 110 12.41 25.79 4.88
N THR A 111 13.54 25.71 5.56
CA THR A 111 14.24 24.44 5.77
C THR A 111 13.53 23.67 6.88
N PRO A 112 12.89 22.53 6.60
CA PRO A 112 12.21 21.77 7.65
C PRO A 112 13.25 21.16 8.58
N THR A 113 13.07 21.33 9.90
CA THR A 113 14.10 20.93 10.88
C THR A 113 13.74 19.69 11.71
N ALA A 114 12.54 19.12 11.54
CA ALA A 114 12.11 17.90 12.22
C ALA A 114 10.96 17.20 11.47
N LEU A 115 11.30 16.60 10.32
CA LEU A 115 10.36 15.92 9.44
C LEU A 115 9.91 14.56 9.98
N HIS A 116 8.60 14.30 9.87
CA HIS A 116 7.98 13.01 10.16
C HIS A 116 7.08 12.60 9.01
N LEU A 117 7.16 11.35 8.58
CA LEU A 117 6.42 10.84 7.44
C LEU A 117 5.28 9.93 7.91
N TYR A 118 4.06 10.28 7.50
CA TYR A 118 2.88 9.45 7.69
C TYR A 118 2.57 8.70 6.40
N VAL A 119 2.44 7.38 6.49
CA VAL A 119 2.18 6.49 5.35
C VAL A 119 1.10 5.47 5.66
N GLY A 120 0.56 4.86 4.61
CA GLY A 120 -0.18 3.62 4.71
C GLY A 120 0.37 2.64 3.69
N LEU A 121 0.78 1.45 4.13
CA LEU A 121 1.40 0.42 3.27
C LEU A 121 0.57 0.02 2.03
N PRO A 122 -0.78 0.00 2.07
CA PRO A 122 -1.55 -0.27 0.85
C PRO A 122 -1.35 0.80 -0.24
N CYS A 123 -1.11 2.06 0.13
CA CYS A 123 -1.12 3.18 -0.79
C CYS A 123 0.15 3.22 -1.69
N PRO A 124 0.02 3.11 -3.03
CA PRO A 124 1.18 3.16 -3.93
C PRO A 124 1.86 4.54 -3.96
N TRP A 125 1.12 5.61 -3.67
CA TRP A 125 1.66 6.97 -3.57
C TRP A 125 2.56 7.12 -2.35
N ALA A 126 2.16 6.54 -1.21
CA ALA A 126 2.96 6.54 0.01
C ALA A 126 4.14 5.57 -0.09
N HIS A 127 3.98 4.48 -0.83
CA HIS A 127 5.05 3.52 -1.06
C HIS A 127 6.25 4.14 -1.79
N ARG A 128 6.03 5.13 -2.68
CA ARG A 128 7.12 5.87 -3.36
C ARG A 128 8.05 6.54 -2.35
N THR A 129 7.48 7.17 -1.33
CA THR A 129 8.25 7.90 -0.31
C THR A 129 9.04 6.94 0.58
N LEU A 130 8.49 5.76 0.88
CA LEU A 130 9.20 4.71 1.62
C LEU A 130 10.40 4.18 0.84
N ILE A 131 10.24 3.92 -0.47
CA ILE A 131 11.33 3.44 -1.32
C ILE A 131 12.45 4.47 -1.38
N VAL A 132 12.14 5.73 -1.73
CA VAL A 132 13.18 6.77 -1.83
C VAL A 132 13.83 7.06 -0.48
N ARG A 133 13.07 7.05 0.62
CA ARG A 133 13.61 7.13 1.99
C ARG A 133 14.63 6.03 2.26
N ALA A 134 14.33 4.79 1.92
CA ALA A 134 15.22 3.65 2.13
C ALA A 134 16.48 3.72 1.25
N LEU A 135 16.31 4.06 -0.04
CA LEU A 135 17.42 4.18 -1.00
C LEU A 135 18.39 5.32 -0.63
N LYS A 136 17.86 6.46 -0.16
CA LYS A 136 18.66 7.59 0.31
C LYS A 136 19.26 7.38 1.70
N GLY A 137 18.81 6.35 2.43
CA GLY A 137 19.27 6.09 3.79
C GLY A 137 18.81 7.18 4.78
N LEU A 138 17.55 7.59 4.66
CA LEU A 138 16.94 8.67 5.45
C LEU A 138 16.19 8.15 6.69
N GLU A 139 16.46 6.91 7.13
CA GLU A 139 15.63 6.27 8.14
C GLU A 139 15.70 6.94 9.52
N ASP A 140 16.86 7.46 9.90
CA ASP A 140 17.06 8.17 11.17
C ASP A 140 16.58 9.63 11.10
N ALA A 141 16.68 10.24 9.93
CA ALA A 141 16.36 11.65 9.72
C ALA A 141 14.86 11.90 9.55
N VAL A 142 14.15 10.95 8.94
CA VAL A 142 12.71 11.03 8.69
C VAL A 142 12.06 9.82 9.33
N LEU A 143 11.56 10.00 10.56
CA LEU A 143 10.81 8.95 11.25
C LEU A 143 9.46 8.72 10.58
N VAL A 144 8.86 7.54 10.81
CA VAL A 144 7.63 7.12 10.13
C VAL A 144 6.57 6.68 11.13
N SER A 145 5.33 7.13 10.93
CA SER A 145 4.13 6.54 11.52
C SER A 145 3.33 5.85 10.41
N ILE A 146 3.07 4.56 10.58
CA ILE A 146 2.40 3.73 9.58
C ILE A 146 0.96 3.49 10.02
N ALA A 147 0.01 4.06 9.27
CA ALA A 147 -1.41 3.85 9.49
C ALA A 147 -1.93 2.60 8.77
N SER A 148 -2.95 1.99 9.35
CA SER A 148 -3.79 0.98 8.71
C SER A 148 -5.13 1.60 8.27
N PRO A 149 -5.84 0.99 7.32
CA PRO A 149 -7.20 1.40 6.98
C PRO A 149 -8.18 1.13 8.13
N GLY A 150 -8.99 2.13 8.45
CA GLY A 150 -10.08 2.06 9.42
C GLY A 150 -11.41 1.61 8.79
N PRO A 151 -12.41 1.24 9.61
CA PRO A 151 -13.71 0.75 9.14
C PRO A 151 -14.53 1.81 8.40
N ASP A 152 -14.27 3.09 8.64
CA ASP A 152 -14.91 4.23 7.97
C ASP A 152 -14.08 4.78 6.80
N GLY A 153 -13.04 4.04 6.37
CA GLY A 153 -12.12 4.46 5.32
C GLY A 153 -11.07 5.48 5.76
N SER A 154 -11.02 5.88 7.03
CA SER A 154 -9.93 6.71 7.55
C SER A 154 -8.62 5.94 7.68
N TRP A 155 -7.50 6.68 7.82
CA TRP A 155 -6.21 6.10 8.21
C TRP A 155 -6.11 6.13 9.73
N VAL A 156 -6.08 4.96 10.36
CA VAL A 156 -6.03 4.80 11.83
C VAL A 156 -4.68 4.27 12.28
N PHE A 157 -4.24 4.71 13.46
CA PHE A 157 -3.02 4.24 14.11
C PHE A 157 -3.41 3.20 15.16
N ASN A 158 -3.05 1.95 14.89
CA ASN A 158 -3.37 0.82 15.76
C ASN A 158 -2.10 0.30 16.41
N ASP A 159 -2.18 -0.11 17.67
CA ASP A 159 -1.10 -0.84 18.33
C ASP A 159 -1.12 -2.30 17.86
N ILE A 160 -0.52 -2.55 16.68
CA ILE A 160 -0.33 -3.90 16.17
C ILE A 160 1.03 -4.37 16.65
N ARG A 161 1.03 -5.29 17.62
CA ARG A 161 2.25 -5.95 18.08
C ARG A 161 2.65 -7.02 17.06
N GLY A 162 3.76 -6.80 16.38
CA GLY A 162 4.41 -7.78 15.50
C GLY A 162 5.86 -7.96 15.89
N ALA A 163 6.32 -9.21 15.94
CA ALA A 163 7.67 -9.61 16.28
C ALA A 163 8.48 -9.84 15.01
N ASP A 164 9.08 -8.79 14.46
CA ASP A 164 10.35 -8.83 13.71
C ASP A 164 10.78 -7.40 13.37
N SER A 165 12.06 -7.08 13.55
CA SER A 165 12.59 -5.70 13.45
C SER A 165 12.67 -5.14 12.02
N ASP A 166 12.61 -6.02 11.01
CA ASP A 166 13.05 -5.67 9.66
C ASP A 166 11.89 -5.40 8.68
N VAL A 167 10.64 -5.57 9.11
CA VAL A 167 9.44 -5.37 8.28
C VAL A 167 8.69 -4.12 8.73
N LEU A 168 8.32 -3.25 7.78
CA LEU A 168 7.44 -2.12 8.05
C LEU A 168 6.03 -2.61 8.38
N LEU A 169 5.53 -2.26 9.57
CA LEU A 169 4.22 -2.64 10.09
C LEU A 169 3.42 -1.42 10.54
N PRO A 170 2.07 -1.43 10.41
CA PRO A 170 1.23 -0.42 11.03
C PRO A 170 1.46 -0.35 12.55
N GLY A 171 1.38 0.85 13.10
CA GLY A 171 1.70 1.09 14.50
C GLY A 171 1.04 2.36 15.04
N PRO A 172 1.36 2.73 16.30
CA PRO A 172 0.91 3.97 16.90
C PRO A 172 1.48 5.20 16.17
N ASP A 173 0.85 6.35 16.38
CA ASP A 173 1.42 7.62 15.96
C ASP A 173 2.55 8.04 16.89
N ASN A 174 3.79 7.87 16.42
CA ASN A 174 5.00 8.19 17.19
C ASN A 174 5.32 9.69 17.27
N ALA A 175 4.65 10.55 16.48
CA ALA A 175 4.94 11.99 16.45
C ALA A 175 3.97 12.82 17.29
N ASN A 176 2.68 12.47 17.31
CA ASN A 176 1.66 13.25 18.04
C ASN A 176 0.76 12.41 18.95
N GLY A 177 0.84 11.08 18.93
CA GLY A 177 -0.04 10.21 19.72
C GLY A 177 -1.51 10.26 19.28
N CYS A 178 -1.81 10.70 18.05
CA CYS A 178 -3.17 10.74 17.51
C CYS A 178 -3.69 9.32 17.21
N ARG A 179 -5.01 9.15 17.22
CA ARG A 179 -5.66 7.86 16.91
C ARG A 179 -5.83 7.63 15.42
N ASN A 180 -5.89 8.70 14.64
CA ASN A 180 -6.06 8.64 13.19
C ASN A 180 -5.44 9.87 12.52
N LEU A 181 -5.24 9.76 11.21
CA LEU A 181 -4.60 10.82 10.40
C LEU A 181 -5.44 12.10 10.36
N ARG A 182 -6.78 12.01 10.43
CA ARG A 182 -7.67 13.18 10.51
C ARG A 182 -7.36 14.04 11.73
N GLU A 183 -7.10 13.42 12.89
CA GLU A 183 -6.68 14.14 14.10
C GLU A 183 -5.34 14.85 13.89
N VAL A 184 -4.37 14.22 13.22
CA VAL A 184 -3.07 14.87 12.92
C VAL A 184 -3.25 16.11 12.04
N TYR A 185 -4.04 16.01 10.97
CA TYR A 185 -4.36 17.16 10.12
C TYR A 185 -5.05 18.30 10.89
N LYS A 186 -5.87 17.98 11.89
CA LYS A 186 -6.55 18.96 12.75
C LYS A 186 -5.62 19.68 13.72
N LEU A 187 -4.44 19.15 14.02
CA LEU A 187 -3.44 19.82 14.86
C LEU A 187 -2.83 21.05 14.21
N ARG A 188 -2.93 21.20 12.88
CA ARG A 188 -2.47 22.38 12.16
C ARG A 188 -3.09 23.65 12.71
N ARG A 189 -2.37 24.78 12.59
CA ARG A 189 -2.91 26.08 12.99
C ARG A 189 -4.14 26.41 12.15
N GLY A 190 -5.27 26.64 12.82
CA GLY A 190 -6.57 26.89 12.18
C GLY A 190 -7.34 25.63 11.77
N GLY A 191 -6.82 24.43 12.06
CA GLY A 191 -7.48 23.16 11.76
C GLY A 191 -7.51 22.78 10.27
N TYR A 192 -8.07 21.61 9.99
CA TYR A 192 -8.28 21.13 8.62
C TYR A 192 -9.39 20.07 8.56
N ASP A 193 -10.43 20.33 7.78
CA ASP A 193 -11.56 19.41 7.56
C ASP A 193 -11.62 18.86 6.12
N GLY A 194 -10.55 19.05 5.34
CA GLY A 194 -10.46 18.51 4.00
C GLY A 194 -10.01 17.05 3.94
N ARG A 195 -9.68 16.58 2.73
CA ARG A 195 -9.25 15.21 2.49
C ARG A 195 -7.88 14.93 3.14
N CYS A 196 -7.87 14.01 4.10
CA CYS A 196 -6.68 13.61 4.84
C CYS A 196 -6.05 12.36 4.19
N THR A 197 -4.96 12.55 3.44
CA THR A 197 -4.36 11.50 2.59
C THR A 197 -2.95 11.13 3.04
N VAL A 198 -2.56 9.88 2.81
CA VAL A 198 -1.15 9.46 2.80
C VAL A 198 -0.59 9.48 1.36
N PRO A 199 0.71 9.77 1.16
CA PRO A 199 1.67 10.17 2.18
C PRO A 199 1.41 11.59 2.70
N MET A 200 1.84 11.84 3.93
CA MET A 200 1.86 13.18 4.51
C MET A 200 3.22 13.39 5.19
N LEU A 201 3.97 14.36 4.70
CA LEU A 201 5.18 14.85 5.32
C LEU A 201 4.80 15.98 6.28
N TRP A 202 5.14 15.80 7.55
CA TRP A 202 4.73 16.62 8.68
C TRP A 202 5.95 17.24 9.34
N ASP A 203 5.88 18.52 9.68
CA ASP A 203 6.87 19.17 10.53
C ASP A 203 6.41 19.10 11.99
N THR A 204 7.13 18.32 12.79
CA THR A 204 6.78 18.05 14.18
C THR A 204 6.95 19.26 15.10
N LYS A 205 7.81 20.23 14.74
CA LYS A 205 8.06 21.45 15.53
C LYS A 205 6.98 22.49 15.29
N THR A 206 6.68 22.77 14.03
CA THR A 206 5.68 23.79 13.66
C THR A 206 4.26 23.25 13.70
N LYS A 207 4.09 21.93 13.80
CA LYS A 207 2.79 21.23 13.75
C LYS A 207 2.05 21.54 12.45
N GLU A 208 2.76 21.48 11.33
CA GLU A 208 2.21 21.79 10.00
C GLU A 208 2.36 20.62 9.03
N VAL A 209 1.39 20.51 8.11
CA VAL A 209 1.51 19.62 6.95
C VAL A 209 2.40 20.31 5.94
N PHE A 210 3.61 19.81 5.85
CA PHE A 210 4.64 20.34 4.98
C PHE A 210 4.40 19.97 3.51
N CYS A 211 4.05 18.70 3.25
CA CYS A 211 3.65 18.27 1.91
C CYS A 211 2.77 17.01 1.97
N ASN A 212 1.77 16.90 1.09
CA ASN A 212 1.01 15.67 0.89
C ASN A 212 0.89 15.26 -0.59
N GLU A 213 1.80 15.75 -1.42
CA GLU A 213 2.00 15.27 -2.79
C GLU A 213 3.20 14.32 -2.83
N SER A 214 2.96 13.06 -3.20
CA SER A 214 3.96 12.00 -3.21
C SER A 214 5.18 12.31 -4.09
N TYR A 215 4.95 12.93 -5.26
CA TYR A 215 6.03 13.21 -6.21
C TYR A 215 6.92 14.37 -5.72
N ASP A 216 6.31 15.37 -5.07
CA ASP A 216 7.06 16.46 -4.43
C ASP A 216 7.92 15.93 -3.27
N ILE A 217 7.37 15.02 -2.45
CA ILE A 217 8.11 14.43 -1.30
C ILE A 217 9.32 13.62 -1.79
N ILE A 218 9.19 12.80 -2.84
CA ILE A 218 10.34 12.02 -3.33
C ILE A 218 11.40 12.90 -4.00
N GLN A 219 11.02 14.03 -4.61
CA GLN A 219 11.99 15.01 -5.10
C GLN A 219 12.74 15.68 -3.95
N LEU A 220 12.03 16.06 -2.88
CA LEU A 220 12.65 16.57 -1.66
C LEU A 220 13.65 15.56 -1.08
N PHE A 221 13.25 14.29 -0.92
CA PHE A 221 14.13 13.25 -0.40
C PHE A 221 15.33 12.97 -1.33
N ASN A 222 15.15 13.10 -2.64
CA ASN A 222 16.21 12.88 -3.61
C ASN A 222 17.38 13.85 -3.45
N SER A 223 17.08 15.15 -3.31
CA SER A 223 18.12 16.19 -3.39
C SER A 223 18.01 17.31 -2.35
N GLY A 224 16.81 17.57 -1.81
CA GLY A 224 16.58 18.74 -0.96
C GLY A 224 16.93 18.56 0.53
N ILE A 225 17.26 17.34 0.95
CA ILE A 225 17.74 17.01 2.31
C ILE A 225 18.95 16.07 2.28
N ASN A 226 19.82 16.22 1.28
CA ASN A 226 20.98 15.37 1.07
C ASN A 226 21.95 15.36 2.27
N GLU A 227 22.06 16.48 2.98
CA GLU A 227 22.84 16.63 4.20
C GLU A 227 22.40 15.72 5.35
N LEU A 228 21.16 15.21 5.30
CA LEU A 228 20.60 14.26 6.27
C LEU A 228 20.66 12.81 5.78
N ALA A 229 21.01 12.58 4.51
CA ALA A 229 20.99 11.27 3.89
C ALA A 229 22.29 10.50 4.15
N ARG A 230 22.20 9.20 4.45
CA ARG A 230 23.39 8.32 4.48
C ARG A 230 23.96 8.05 3.08
N ASN A 231 23.14 8.20 2.03
CA ASN A 231 23.54 8.06 0.62
C ASN A 231 23.34 9.39 -0.14
N PRO A 232 24.09 10.45 0.19
CA PRO A 232 23.88 11.78 -0.41
C PRO A 232 24.22 11.81 -1.91
N GLY A 233 25.19 10.98 -2.35
CA GLY A 233 25.61 10.90 -3.75
C GLY A 233 24.65 10.14 -4.69
N LEU A 234 23.64 9.45 -4.15
CA LEU A 234 22.62 8.81 -4.98
C LEU A 234 21.64 9.88 -5.50
N ASP A 235 21.64 10.11 -6.80
CA ASP A 235 20.69 10.99 -7.48
C ASP A 235 19.78 10.20 -8.43
N LEU A 236 18.49 10.12 -8.08
CA LEU A 236 17.44 9.45 -8.83
C LEU A 236 16.75 10.40 -9.83
N SER A 237 17.16 11.66 -9.89
CA SER A 237 16.66 12.64 -10.87
C SER A 237 17.78 13.57 -11.34
N PRO A 238 18.89 13.03 -11.88
CA PRO A 238 20.00 13.84 -12.34
C PRO A 238 19.57 14.78 -13.46
N LEU A 239 20.19 15.96 -13.51
CA LEU A 239 19.81 17.04 -14.42
C LEU A 239 19.73 16.57 -15.89
N ALA A 240 20.67 15.73 -16.31
CA ALA A 240 20.74 15.17 -17.67
C ALA A 240 19.53 14.28 -18.04
N LEU A 241 18.87 13.65 -17.07
CA LEU A 241 17.73 12.76 -17.30
C LEU A 241 16.38 13.43 -16.98
N LYS A 242 16.37 14.64 -16.45
CA LYS A 242 15.14 15.31 -15.98
C LYS A 242 14.05 15.41 -17.06
N GLY A 243 14.43 15.79 -18.29
CA GLY A 243 13.50 15.86 -19.42
C GLY A 243 12.86 14.49 -19.75
N LYS A 244 13.67 13.43 -19.73
CA LYS A 244 13.22 12.05 -19.99
C LYS A 244 12.35 11.49 -18.85
N ILE A 245 12.66 11.85 -17.61
CA ILE A 245 11.83 11.53 -16.43
C ILE A 245 10.46 12.18 -16.56
N GLU A 246 10.41 13.46 -16.94
CA GLU A 246 9.15 14.19 -17.14
C GLU A 246 8.32 13.60 -18.30
N GLU A 247 8.97 13.22 -19.40
CA GLU A 247 8.32 12.53 -20.52
C GLU A 247 7.67 11.22 -20.08
N TRP A 248 8.42 10.35 -19.41
CA TRP A 248 7.87 9.10 -18.89
C TRP A 248 6.75 9.31 -17.89
N ASN A 249 6.89 10.27 -16.97
CA ASN A 249 5.84 10.60 -16.01
C ASN A 249 4.53 11.05 -16.68
N ARG A 250 4.59 11.79 -17.79
CA ARG A 250 3.40 12.18 -18.57
C ARG A 250 2.68 10.98 -19.19
N ILE A 251 3.38 9.87 -19.42
CA ILE A 251 2.81 8.61 -19.94
C ILE A 251 2.31 7.74 -18.79
N ILE A 252 3.17 7.42 -17.83
CA ILE A 252 2.86 6.41 -16.79
C ILE A 252 1.83 6.91 -15.79
N TYR A 253 1.79 8.21 -15.45
CA TYR A 253 0.84 8.71 -14.47
C TYR A 253 -0.62 8.54 -14.92
N PRO A 254 -1.08 9.13 -16.05
CA PRO A 254 -2.48 9.04 -16.44
C PRO A 254 -2.90 7.64 -16.89
N ASN A 255 -1.99 6.87 -17.50
CA ASN A 255 -2.33 5.61 -18.17
C ASN A 255 -2.05 4.36 -17.32
N VAL A 256 -1.13 4.43 -16.35
CA VAL A 256 -0.77 3.26 -15.53
C VAL A 256 -1.05 3.53 -14.05
N ASN A 257 -0.38 4.51 -13.44
CA ASN A 257 -0.51 4.77 -12.01
C ASN A 257 -1.92 5.18 -11.61
N ASN A 258 -2.52 6.09 -12.37
CA ASN A 258 -3.92 6.48 -12.24
C ASN A 258 -4.82 5.63 -13.15
N GLY A 259 -4.28 5.01 -14.20
CA GLY A 259 -5.04 4.18 -15.15
C GLY A 259 -5.73 2.98 -14.49
N VAL A 260 -5.04 2.28 -13.58
CA VAL A 260 -5.66 1.17 -12.82
C VAL A 260 -6.83 1.65 -11.96
N TYR A 261 -6.74 2.86 -11.39
CA TYR A 261 -7.86 3.46 -10.63
C TYR A 261 -8.98 3.92 -11.55
N ARG A 262 -8.67 4.44 -12.74
CA ARG A 262 -9.66 4.76 -13.77
C ARG A 262 -10.46 3.52 -14.17
N CYS A 263 -9.82 2.35 -14.25
CA CYS A 263 -10.51 1.07 -14.48
C CYS A 263 -11.37 0.69 -13.27
N GLY A 264 -10.77 0.62 -12.08
CA GLY A 264 -11.44 0.11 -10.88
C GLY A 264 -12.59 0.99 -10.37
N PHE A 265 -12.55 2.28 -10.66
CA PHE A 265 -13.55 3.25 -10.24
C PHE A 265 -14.44 3.77 -11.39
N ALA A 266 -14.36 3.18 -12.57
CA ALA A 266 -15.28 3.50 -13.66
C ALA A 266 -16.73 3.24 -13.24
N GLN A 267 -17.62 4.19 -13.55
CA GLN A 267 -19.04 4.11 -13.23
C GLN A 267 -19.92 3.83 -14.46
N SER A 268 -19.29 3.66 -15.63
CA SER A 268 -19.91 3.26 -16.90
C SER A 268 -19.01 2.26 -17.63
N GLN A 269 -19.60 1.48 -18.54
CA GLN A 269 -18.85 0.51 -19.34
C GLN A 269 -17.88 1.23 -20.28
N GLU A 270 -18.30 2.35 -20.86
CA GLU A 270 -17.51 3.15 -21.80
C GLU A 270 -16.29 3.77 -21.12
N ALA A 271 -16.44 4.26 -19.88
CA ALA A 271 -15.32 4.79 -19.11
C ALA A 271 -14.31 3.69 -18.75
N TYR A 272 -14.80 2.50 -18.41
CA TYR A 272 -13.96 1.34 -18.14
C TYR A 272 -13.21 0.89 -19.39
N ASP A 273 -13.90 0.73 -20.52
CA ASP A 273 -13.33 0.26 -21.78
C ASP A 273 -12.24 1.21 -22.29
N LEU A 274 -12.45 2.52 -22.19
CA LEU A 274 -11.41 3.51 -22.50
C LEU A 274 -10.20 3.35 -21.58
N ALA A 275 -10.42 3.31 -20.26
CA ALA A 275 -9.34 3.24 -19.28
C ALA A 275 -8.53 1.95 -19.39
N VAL A 276 -9.17 0.81 -19.61
CA VAL A 276 -8.50 -0.50 -19.70
C VAL A 276 -7.72 -0.61 -21.02
N ASN A 277 -8.22 -0.05 -22.12
CA ASN A 277 -7.49 -0.01 -23.39
C ASN A 277 -6.26 0.91 -23.29
N ASP A 278 -6.39 2.11 -22.70
CA ASP A 278 -5.26 3.01 -22.44
C ASP A 278 -4.17 2.32 -21.58
N LEU A 279 -4.61 1.64 -20.51
CA LEU A 279 -3.73 0.93 -19.58
C LEU A 279 -2.93 -0.15 -20.30
N PHE A 280 -3.61 -1.07 -20.98
CA PHE A 280 -2.94 -2.19 -21.60
C PHE A 280 -2.11 -1.78 -22.82
N GLY A 281 -2.56 -0.82 -23.62
CA GLY A 281 -1.74 -0.24 -24.69
C GLY A 281 -0.44 0.39 -24.16
N THR A 282 -0.51 1.03 -22.99
CA THR A 282 0.69 1.58 -22.33
C THR A 282 1.56 0.48 -21.71
N LEU A 283 0.99 -0.57 -21.14
CA LEU A 283 1.78 -1.71 -20.64
C LEU A 283 2.50 -2.45 -21.76
N ASP A 284 1.85 -2.64 -22.92
CA ASP A 284 2.48 -3.23 -24.11
C ASP A 284 3.68 -2.36 -24.56
N MET A 285 3.49 -1.04 -24.68
CA MET A 285 4.57 -0.08 -24.99
C MET A 285 5.73 -0.15 -23.98
N LEU A 286 5.43 -0.22 -22.68
CA LEU A 286 6.44 -0.28 -21.64
C LEU A 286 7.22 -1.60 -21.69
N ASP A 287 6.56 -2.73 -21.94
CA ASP A 287 7.22 -4.04 -22.09
C ASP A 287 8.17 -4.05 -23.28
N ASP A 288 7.77 -3.48 -24.42
CA ASP A 288 8.63 -3.34 -25.60
C ASP A 288 9.86 -2.47 -25.30
N HIS A 289 9.67 -1.27 -24.73
CA HIS A 289 10.77 -0.37 -24.35
C HIS A 289 11.77 -1.02 -23.38
N LEU A 290 11.25 -1.73 -22.38
CA LEU A 290 12.06 -2.41 -21.37
C LEU A 290 12.75 -3.67 -21.90
N GLY A 291 12.47 -4.09 -23.14
CA GLY A 291 13.19 -5.15 -23.83
C GLY A 291 14.62 -4.75 -24.22
N SER A 292 14.84 -3.45 -24.51
CA SER A 292 16.16 -2.92 -24.88
C SER A 292 16.77 -1.99 -23.83
N SER A 293 15.99 -1.50 -22.87
CA SER A 293 16.43 -0.55 -21.84
C SER A 293 16.28 -1.17 -20.45
N ARG A 294 17.29 -1.09 -19.58
CA ARG A 294 17.20 -1.67 -18.23
C ARG A 294 16.11 -1.00 -17.40
N TYR A 295 16.06 0.33 -17.42
CA TYR A 295 15.08 1.18 -16.75
C TYR A 295 14.42 2.14 -17.74
N LEU A 296 13.43 2.93 -17.32
CA LEU A 296 12.70 3.84 -18.21
C LEU A 296 13.65 4.86 -18.87
N CYS A 297 14.57 5.43 -18.08
CA CYS A 297 15.48 6.46 -18.57
C CYS A 297 16.78 5.92 -19.18
N GLY A 298 17.01 4.60 -19.22
CA GLY A 298 18.23 3.96 -19.72
C GLY A 298 18.80 2.99 -18.69
N GLY A 299 20.12 2.98 -18.51
CA GLY A 299 20.83 2.04 -17.62
C GLY A 299 20.77 2.34 -16.12
N ALA A 300 20.24 3.49 -15.68
CA ALA A 300 20.18 3.90 -14.27
C ALA A 300 18.74 4.04 -13.76
N LEU A 301 18.52 3.67 -12.49
CA LEU A 301 17.23 3.83 -11.79
C LEU A 301 16.93 5.31 -11.55
N THR A 302 15.69 5.72 -11.83
CA THR A 302 15.21 7.09 -11.62
C THR A 302 13.92 7.15 -10.80
N LEU A 303 13.47 8.37 -10.46
CA LEU A 303 12.17 8.59 -9.81
C LEU A 303 10.99 8.09 -10.68
N ALA A 304 11.10 8.13 -12.01
CA ALA A 304 10.06 7.58 -12.89
C ALA A 304 9.90 6.07 -12.66
N ASP A 305 11.01 5.36 -12.47
CA ASP A 305 11.01 3.92 -12.23
C ASP A 305 10.34 3.56 -10.90
N VAL A 306 10.65 4.31 -9.85
CA VAL A 306 9.98 4.20 -8.53
C VAL A 306 8.48 4.45 -8.68
N CYS A 307 8.08 5.46 -9.46
CA CYS A 307 6.67 5.77 -9.70
C CYS A 307 5.93 4.64 -10.40
N LEU A 308 6.54 3.98 -11.39
CA LEU A 308 5.97 2.84 -12.10
C LEU A 308 5.94 1.58 -11.20
N PHE A 309 7.04 1.27 -10.53
CA PHE A 309 7.22 0.08 -9.70
C PHE A 309 6.11 -0.08 -8.66
N THR A 310 5.71 1.01 -7.97
CA THR A 310 4.69 0.90 -6.93
C THR A 310 3.31 0.50 -7.45
N THR A 311 3.03 0.71 -8.74
CA THR A 311 1.85 0.17 -9.42
C THR A 311 2.07 -1.28 -9.84
N LEU A 312 3.21 -1.61 -10.45
CA LEU A 312 3.50 -2.96 -10.94
C LEU A 312 3.45 -4.01 -9.83
N ILE A 313 4.06 -3.73 -8.68
CA ILE A 313 4.11 -4.64 -7.53
C ILE A 313 2.73 -4.94 -6.92
N ARG A 314 1.69 -4.18 -7.29
CA ARG A 314 0.29 -4.36 -6.86
C ARG A 314 -0.59 -4.95 -7.96
N PHE A 315 -0.08 -5.06 -9.19
CA PHE A 315 -0.90 -5.33 -10.37
C PHE A 315 -1.60 -6.68 -10.27
N ASP A 316 -0.85 -7.77 -10.15
CA ASP A 316 -1.43 -9.12 -10.07
C ASP A 316 -2.06 -9.40 -8.70
N LEU A 317 -1.57 -8.77 -7.62
CA LEU A 317 -2.12 -8.91 -6.27
C LEU A 317 -3.53 -8.31 -6.14
N VAL A 318 -3.77 -7.17 -6.80
CA VAL A 318 -4.93 -6.32 -6.56
C VAL A 318 -5.61 -5.90 -7.86
N TYR A 319 -4.89 -5.16 -8.71
CA TYR A 319 -5.54 -4.42 -9.81
C TYR A 319 -6.14 -5.36 -10.86
N ASN A 320 -5.48 -6.49 -11.11
CA ASN A 320 -5.97 -7.50 -12.03
C ASN A 320 -7.38 -7.99 -11.64
N VAL A 321 -7.60 -8.31 -10.37
CA VAL A 321 -8.87 -8.85 -9.89
C VAL A 321 -9.84 -7.74 -9.49
N LEU A 322 -9.48 -6.92 -8.50
CA LEU A 322 -10.39 -5.95 -7.88
C LEU A 322 -10.76 -4.81 -8.83
N PHE A 323 -9.79 -4.31 -9.60
CA PHE A 323 -9.99 -3.22 -10.56
C PHE A 323 -10.27 -3.73 -11.97
N LYS A 324 -10.48 -5.04 -12.13
CA LYS A 324 -10.79 -5.71 -13.39
C LYS A 324 -9.74 -5.51 -14.48
N CYS A 325 -8.50 -5.15 -14.15
CA CYS A 325 -7.41 -4.99 -15.11
C CYS A 325 -6.91 -6.38 -15.61
N THR A 326 -7.78 -7.10 -16.32
CA THR A 326 -7.71 -8.57 -16.50
C THR A 326 -7.19 -9.04 -17.85
N LYS A 327 -6.99 -8.15 -18.84
CA LYS A 327 -6.59 -8.52 -20.21
C LYS A 327 -5.32 -9.39 -20.24
N LYS A 328 -4.35 -9.08 -19.37
CA LYS A 328 -3.10 -9.80 -19.21
C LYS A 328 -2.56 -9.57 -17.79
N LYS A 329 -2.00 -10.60 -17.14
CA LYS A 329 -1.29 -10.48 -15.87
C LYS A 329 0.09 -9.86 -16.10
N LEU A 330 0.63 -9.21 -15.08
CA LEU A 330 1.97 -8.63 -15.15
C LEU A 330 3.03 -9.70 -15.41
N LEU A 331 2.90 -10.88 -14.79
CA LEU A 331 3.84 -11.99 -15.00
C LEU A 331 3.93 -12.50 -16.45
N GLU A 332 2.95 -12.18 -17.30
CA GLU A 332 2.91 -12.55 -18.71
C GLU A 332 3.66 -11.52 -19.60
N TYR A 333 4.13 -10.41 -19.03
CA TYR A 333 4.98 -9.43 -19.67
C TYR A 333 6.45 -9.68 -19.31
N PRO A 334 7.24 -10.32 -20.19
CA PRO A 334 8.58 -10.79 -19.84
C PRO A 334 9.52 -9.66 -19.37
N ASN A 335 9.47 -8.49 -20.01
CA ASN A 335 10.37 -7.38 -19.69
C ASN A 335 9.87 -6.61 -18.47
N LEU A 336 8.58 -6.29 -18.39
CA LEU A 336 7.98 -5.61 -17.24
C LEU A 336 8.08 -6.43 -15.96
N HIS A 337 7.82 -7.74 -16.03
CA HIS A 337 7.96 -8.63 -14.87
C HIS A 337 9.43 -8.73 -14.44
N GLY A 338 10.35 -8.87 -15.40
CA GLY A 338 11.79 -8.81 -15.13
C GLY A 338 12.21 -7.49 -14.48
N TYR A 339 11.73 -6.36 -15.01
CA TYR A 339 11.99 -5.01 -14.52
C TYR A 339 11.47 -4.80 -13.10
N MET A 340 10.26 -5.27 -12.81
CA MET A 340 9.70 -5.21 -11.46
C MET A 340 10.56 -6.02 -10.48
N ARG A 341 11.03 -7.22 -10.87
CA ARG A 341 11.92 -8.05 -10.03
C ARG A 341 13.29 -7.40 -9.81
N ASP A 342 13.87 -6.77 -10.83
CA ASP A 342 15.13 -6.02 -10.74
C ASP A 342 15.02 -4.95 -9.63
N ILE A 343 13.97 -4.12 -9.68
CA ILE A 343 13.74 -3.08 -8.66
C ILE A 343 13.43 -3.68 -7.28
N TYR A 344 12.63 -4.75 -7.23
CA TYR A 344 12.28 -5.44 -5.98
C TYR A 344 13.52 -5.97 -5.23
N GLN A 345 14.53 -6.43 -5.98
CA GLN A 345 15.77 -7.01 -5.45
C GLN A 345 16.82 -5.96 -5.04
N ILE A 346 16.60 -4.67 -5.35
CA ILE A 346 17.47 -3.61 -4.84
C ILE A 346 17.42 -3.62 -3.30
N PRO A 347 18.58 -3.58 -2.61
CA PRO A 347 18.63 -3.63 -1.15
C PRO A 347 17.64 -2.65 -0.49
N LYS A 348 16.92 -3.15 0.52
CA LYS A 348 15.84 -2.47 1.27
C LYS A 348 14.51 -2.26 0.54
N VAL A 349 14.40 -2.44 -0.78
CA VAL A 349 13.11 -2.26 -1.49
C VAL A 349 12.10 -3.35 -1.13
N ALA A 350 12.53 -4.61 -1.05
CA ALA A 350 11.65 -5.71 -0.65
C ALA A 350 10.99 -5.48 0.73
N ALA A 351 11.71 -4.88 1.68
CA ALA A 351 11.21 -4.60 3.04
C ALA A 351 10.08 -3.55 3.08
N THR A 352 9.92 -2.75 2.03
CA THR A 352 8.81 -1.79 1.92
C THR A 352 7.53 -2.42 1.35
N CYS A 353 7.61 -3.68 0.86
CA CYS A 353 6.55 -4.37 0.14
C CYS A 353 5.74 -5.33 1.03
N ASN A 354 4.86 -4.79 1.89
CA ASN A 354 4.01 -5.62 2.76
C ASN A 354 2.71 -6.05 2.03
N TYR A 355 2.69 -7.30 1.55
CA TYR A 355 1.59 -7.80 0.70
C TYR A 355 0.29 -8.01 1.44
N SER A 356 0.35 -8.49 2.68
CA SER A 356 -0.85 -8.62 3.53
C SER A 356 -1.50 -7.25 3.73
N ALA A 357 -0.71 -6.24 4.10
CA ALA A 357 -1.24 -4.89 4.28
C ALA A 357 -1.79 -4.31 2.98
N ILE A 358 -1.12 -4.54 1.84
CA ILE A 358 -1.64 -4.16 0.51
C ILE A 358 -3.00 -4.79 0.26
N MET A 359 -3.12 -6.11 0.33
CA MET A 359 -4.37 -6.80 0.02
C MET A 359 -5.49 -6.43 1.00
N ASP A 360 -5.17 -6.31 2.29
CA ASP A 360 -6.11 -5.82 3.30
C ASP A 360 -6.68 -4.46 2.93
N GLY A 361 -5.83 -3.48 2.60
CA GLY A 361 -6.30 -2.13 2.31
C GLY A 361 -7.06 -1.97 1.00
N TYR A 362 -6.95 -2.89 0.06
CA TYR A 362 -7.75 -2.87 -1.16
C TYR A 362 -9.03 -3.68 -1.02
N TYR A 363 -8.94 -4.96 -0.63
CA TYR A 363 -10.09 -5.86 -0.62
C TYR A 363 -11.02 -5.66 0.58
N LYS A 364 -10.51 -5.19 1.75
CA LYS A 364 -11.36 -4.97 2.93
C LYS A 364 -11.89 -3.54 3.03
N THR A 365 -11.16 -2.55 2.52
CA THR A 365 -11.48 -1.12 2.74
C THR A 365 -12.22 -0.46 1.59
N LEU A 366 -12.00 -0.87 0.34
CA LEU A 366 -12.63 -0.21 -0.82
C LEU A 366 -14.09 -0.65 -1.01
N PHE A 367 -14.93 -0.31 -0.04
CA PHE A 367 -16.37 -0.41 -0.18
C PHE A 367 -16.90 0.77 -1.01
N PRO A 368 -17.74 0.56 -2.06
CA PRO A 368 -18.51 -0.66 -2.34
C PRO A 368 -17.93 -1.59 -3.42
N LEU A 369 -16.64 -1.49 -3.79
CA LEU A 369 -16.06 -2.34 -4.85
C LEU A 369 -16.03 -3.83 -4.48
N ASN A 370 -15.77 -4.16 -3.21
CA ASN A 370 -15.78 -5.53 -2.71
C ASN A 370 -16.61 -5.66 -1.43
N PRO A 371 -17.95 -5.70 -1.53
CA PRO A 371 -18.86 -5.70 -0.37
C PRO A 371 -18.63 -6.84 0.62
N GLY A 372 -18.19 -8.00 0.14
CA GLY A 372 -17.94 -9.17 1.00
C GLY A 372 -16.62 -9.12 1.75
N SER A 373 -15.73 -8.17 1.44
CA SER A 373 -14.37 -8.06 2.01
C SER A 373 -13.51 -9.33 1.86
N ILE A 374 -13.91 -10.26 0.99
CA ILE A 374 -13.19 -11.50 0.71
C ILE A 374 -11.95 -11.18 -0.10
N GLN A 375 -10.81 -11.75 0.31
CA GLN A 375 -9.56 -11.66 -0.41
C GLN A 375 -9.34 -12.93 -1.25
N PRO A 376 -8.90 -12.79 -2.51
CA PRO A 376 -8.39 -13.94 -3.25
C PRO A 376 -7.09 -14.44 -2.63
N ALA A 377 -6.72 -15.69 -2.92
CA ALA A 377 -5.39 -16.19 -2.60
C ALA A 377 -4.31 -15.37 -3.35
N ILE A 378 -3.13 -15.24 -2.75
CA ILE A 378 -1.98 -14.60 -3.40
C ILE A 378 -1.62 -15.40 -4.65
N PRO A 379 -1.52 -14.78 -5.84
CA PRO A 379 -1.03 -15.46 -7.03
C PRO A 379 0.39 -15.99 -6.80
N SER A 380 0.66 -17.25 -7.18
CA SER A 380 1.98 -17.88 -6.98
C SER A 380 3.14 -17.09 -7.61
N GLY A 381 2.88 -16.40 -8.73
CA GLY A 381 3.86 -15.52 -9.38
C GLY A 381 4.30 -14.32 -8.54
N CYS A 382 3.54 -13.96 -7.50
CA CYS A 382 3.87 -12.86 -6.60
C CYS A 382 4.60 -13.31 -5.34
N GLU A 383 4.78 -14.61 -5.07
CA GLU A 383 5.47 -15.05 -3.86
C GLU A 383 6.89 -14.45 -3.77
N HIS A 384 7.30 -14.03 -2.57
CA HIS A 384 8.61 -13.38 -2.37
C HIS A 384 9.78 -14.21 -2.94
N GLY A 385 9.74 -15.54 -2.77
CA GLY A 385 10.74 -16.44 -3.35
C GLY A 385 10.77 -16.46 -4.88
N VAL A 386 9.65 -16.18 -5.56
CA VAL A 386 9.60 -16.04 -7.02
C VAL A 386 10.17 -14.69 -7.45
N LEU A 387 9.88 -13.63 -6.70
CA LEU A 387 10.36 -12.28 -7.00
C LEU A 387 11.86 -12.11 -6.73
N SER A 388 12.44 -12.93 -5.84
CA SER A 388 13.89 -12.98 -5.58
C SER A 388 14.69 -13.84 -6.57
N ARG A 389 14.05 -14.46 -7.57
CA ARG A 389 14.78 -15.23 -8.61
C ARG A 389 15.58 -14.28 -9.51
N PRO A 390 16.75 -14.70 -10.03
CA PRO A 390 17.53 -13.89 -10.96
C PRO A 390 16.68 -13.34 -12.13
N HIS A 391 16.86 -12.06 -12.44
CA HIS A 391 16.12 -11.37 -13.51
C HIS A 391 16.92 -11.17 -14.80
N GLY A 392 18.26 -11.23 -14.77
CA GLY A 392 19.12 -11.19 -15.97
C GLY A 392 19.26 -9.83 -16.65
N ARG A 393 18.73 -8.76 -16.02
CA ARG A 393 18.58 -7.43 -16.65
C ARG A 393 19.83 -6.56 -16.55
N GLU A 394 20.80 -6.95 -15.72
CA GLU A 394 22.13 -6.36 -15.63
C GLU A 394 22.88 -6.37 -16.97
N SER A 395 22.58 -7.33 -17.85
CA SER A 395 23.13 -7.41 -19.20
C SER A 395 22.75 -6.22 -20.11
N LEU A 396 21.58 -5.60 -19.88
CA LEU A 396 21.09 -4.47 -20.68
C LEU A 396 21.89 -3.19 -20.41
N SER A 397 22.36 -2.97 -19.17
CA SER A 397 23.24 -1.83 -18.84
C SER A 397 24.60 -1.92 -19.53
N LEU A 398 25.13 -3.13 -19.69
CA LEU A 398 26.43 -3.37 -20.33
C LEU A 398 26.35 -3.17 -21.85
N ALA A 399 25.22 -3.53 -22.46
CA ALA A 399 24.98 -3.32 -23.89
C ALA A 399 24.91 -1.82 -24.23
N GLU A 400 24.20 -1.02 -23.43
CA GLU A 400 24.13 0.44 -23.61
C GLU A 400 25.51 1.10 -23.48
N SER A 401 26.30 0.69 -22.48
CA SER A 401 27.64 1.27 -22.26
C SER A 401 28.59 1.01 -23.44
N LYS A 402 28.49 -0.17 -24.07
CA LYS A 402 29.26 -0.50 -25.29
C LYS A 402 28.80 0.30 -26.50
N TYR A 403 27.48 0.52 -26.65
CA TYR A 403 26.93 1.29 -27.75
C TYR A 403 27.35 2.76 -27.71
N VAL A 404 27.37 3.36 -26.52
CA VAL A 404 27.85 4.75 -26.33
C VAL A 404 29.33 4.87 -26.63
N GLN A 405 30.17 3.90 -26.24
CA GLN A 405 31.61 3.96 -26.55
C GLN A 405 31.90 3.88 -28.06
N VAL A 406 31.15 3.09 -28.83
CA VAL A 406 31.33 2.94 -30.28
C VAL A 406 30.88 4.18 -31.07
N GLN A 407 29.98 5.01 -30.53
CA GLN A 407 29.53 6.24 -31.18
C GLN A 407 30.41 7.46 -30.89
N VAL A 408 31.30 7.36 -29.89
CA VAL A 408 32.20 8.44 -29.45
C VAL A 408 33.65 8.19 -29.93
N SER A 409 33.94 6.98 -30.42
CA SER A 409 35.15 6.63 -31.18
C SER A 409 34.94 6.85 -32.68
#